data_AF-G5HM10-F1
#
_entry.id   AF-G5HM10-F1
#
_cell.length_a   1.000
_cell.length_b   1.000
_cell.length_c   1.000
_cell.angle_alpha   90.00
_cell.angle_beta   90.00
_cell.angle_gamma   90.00
#
_symmetry.space_group_name_H-M   'P 1'
#
loop_
_entity.id
_entity.type
_entity.pdbx_description
1 polymer ?
#
loop_
_entity_poly.entity_id
_entity_poly.type
_entity_poly.pdbx_seq_one_letter_code
_entity_poly.pdbx_strand_id
1 'polypeptide(L)' 'MKVQGEFKFLGVEKRQGFKDPSQVFYVAGFAQGLDSLRCYVDAEAYGRYSGIEPYSDVTAELEYNPVSGKVALVGIN' A
#
# COMPACT_ATOMS: atom_id res chain seq x y z
N MET A 1 -6.99 12.64 7.45
CA MET A 1 -6.20 12.56 8.69
C MET A 1 -4.88 11.91 8.34
N LYS A 2 -3.75 12.57 8.57
CA LYS A 2 -2.43 11.96 8.32
C LYS A 2 -2.03 11.08 9.49
N VAL A 3 -1.56 9.88 9.18
CA VAL A 3 -1.08 8.89 10.14
C VAL A 3 0.29 8.45 9.69
N GLN A 4 1.26 8.46 10.59
CA GLN A 4 2.58 7.90 10.36
C GLN A 4 2.75 6.73 11.32
N GLY A 5 3.29 5.62 10.85
CA GLY A 5 3.51 4.45 11.69
C GLY A 5 4.56 3.52 11.12
N GLU A 6 5.07 2.65 11.99
CA GLU A 6 5.96 1.55 11.63
C GLU A 6 5.13 0.32 11.24
N PHE A 7 5.45 -0.24 10.09
CA PHE A 7 4.77 -1.40 9.53
C PHE A 7 5.77 -2.43 9.01
N LYS A 8 5.38 -3.69 9.02
CA LYS A 8 6.00 -4.71 8.18
C LYS A 8 5.52 -4.53 6.75
N PHE A 9 6.42 -4.25 5.82
CA PHE A 9 6.10 -4.17 4.41
C PHE A 9 5.90 -5.57 3.84
N LEU A 10 4.75 -5.86 3.24
CA LEU A 10 4.46 -7.20 2.69
C LEU A 10 4.88 -7.34 1.22
N GLY A 11 5.33 -6.26 0.59
CA GLY A 11 5.64 -6.19 -0.83
C GLY A 11 4.61 -5.39 -1.62
N VAL A 12 4.90 -5.23 -2.92
CA VAL A 12 3.94 -4.72 -3.90
C VAL A 12 3.48 -5.82 -4.84
N GLU A 13 2.23 -5.72 -5.29
CA GLU A 13 1.64 -6.66 -6.24
C GLU A 13 0.95 -5.93 -7.39
N LYS A 14 1.05 -6.53 -8.60
CA LYS A 14 0.30 -6.14 -9.79
C LYS A 14 -0.81 -7.16 -10.04
N ARG A 15 -2.06 -6.71 -10.15
CA ARG A 15 -3.23 -7.56 -10.36
C ARG A 15 -4.10 -7.05 -11.51
N GLN A 16 -4.67 -7.96 -12.29
CA GLN A 16 -5.69 -7.61 -13.29
C GLN A 16 -7.05 -7.41 -12.62
N GLY A 17 -7.86 -6.51 -13.18
CA GLY A 17 -9.22 -6.29 -12.75
C GLY A 17 -10.10 -7.51 -12.99
N PHE A 18 -10.89 -7.87 -11.97
CA PHE A 18 -11.81 -9.01 -12.09
C PHE A 18 -12.99 -8.71 -13.02
N LYS A 19 -13.55 -7.48 -12.96
CA LYS A 19 -14.67 -7.06 -13.81
C LYS A 19 -14.21 -6.66 -15.22
N ASP A 20 -13.03 -6.06 -15.32
CA ASP A 20 -12.40 -5.64 -16.57
C ASP A 20 -10.92 -6.09 -16.57
N PRO A 21 -10.58 -7.14 -17.33
CA PRO A 21 -9.21 -7.66 -17.41
C PRO A 21 -8.20 -6.68 -18.01
N SER A 22 -8.67 -5.65 -18.74
CA SER A 22 -7.80 -4.61 -19.28
C SER A 22 -7.31 -3.63 -18.20
N GLN A 23 -8.04 -3.53 -17.09
CA GLN A 23 -7.66 -2.68 -15.97
C GLN A 23 -6.57 -3.34 -15.13
N VAL A 24 -5.53 -2.58 -14.82
CA VAL A 24 -4.42 -3.01 -13.96
C VAL A 24 -4.47 -2.26 -12.64
N PHE A 25 -4.37 -3.01 -11.55
CA PHE A 25 -4.28 -2.49 -10.20
C PHE A 25 -2.92 -2.78 -9.60
N TYR A 26 -2.36 -1.81 -8.90
CA TYR A 26 -1.13 -1.95 -8.14
C TYR A 26 -1.46 -1.78 -6.65
N VAL A 27 -0.90 -2.66 -5.83
CA VAL A 27 -1.21 -2.71 -4.40
C VAL A 27 0.09 -2.80 -3.60
N ALA A 28 0.23 -1.97 -2.58
CA ALA A 28 1.25 -2.10 -1.54
C ALA A 28 0.61 -2.72 -0.28
N GLY A 29 1.24 -3.77 0.26
CA GLY A 29 0.80 -4.45 1.46
C GLY A 29 1.61 -4.03 2.69
N PHE A 30 0.93 -3.84 3.81
CA PHE A 30 1.51 -3.51 5.10
C PHE A 30 0.89 -4.39 6.18
N ALA A 31 1.63 -4.72 7.24
CA ALA A 31 1.14 -5.41 8.40
C ALA A 31 1.58 -4.72 9.69
N GLN A 32 0.72 -4.75 10.70
CA GLN A 32 1.02 -4.28 12.04
C GLN A 32 0.32 -5.20 13.05
N GLY A 33 1.10 -5.96 13.82
CA GLY A 33 0.54 -7.00 14.69
C GLY A 33 -0.15 -8.09 13.88
N LEU A 34 -1.44 -8.33 14.17
CA LEU A 34 -2.26 -9.33 13.49
C LEU A 34 -3.03 -8.78 12.28
N ASP A 35 -3.05 -7.46 12.13
CA ASP A 35 -3.79 -6.78 11.08
C ASP A 35 -2.91 -6.52 9.86
N SER A 36 -3.55 -6.51 8.69
CA SER A 36 -2.91 -6.15 7.43
C SER A 36 -3.72 -5.09 6.68
N LEU A 37 -3.00 -4.20 6.01
CA LEU A 37 -3.55 -3.11 5.22
C LEU A 37 -3.06 -3.26 3.77
N ARG A 38 -3.99 -3.07 2.83
CA ARG A 38 -3.69 -3.00 1.40
C ARG A 38 -3.98 -1.59 0.91
N CYS A 39 -2.97 -0.92 0.39
CA CYS A 39 -3.10 0.40 -0.22
C CYS A 39 -3.02 0.26 -1.74
N TYR A 40 -4.01 0.76 -2.45
CA TYR A 40 -3.92 0.89 -3.91
C TYR A 40 -2.98 2.04 -4.24
N VAL A 41 -2.06 1.79 -5.15
CA VAL A 41 -1.04 2.75 -5.58
C VAL A 41 -1.06 2.87 -7.10
N ASP A 42 -0.43 3.91 -7.63
CA ASP A 42 -0.21 4.04 -9.06
C ASP A 42 1.01 3.22 -9.54
N ALA A 43 1.24 3.21 -10.84
CA ALA A 43 2.34 2.48 -11.47
C ALA A 43 3.73 3.04 -11.09
N GLU A 44 3.83 4.34 -10.81
CA GLU A 44 5.09 4.98 -10.42
C GLU A 44 5.51 4.53 -9.01
N ALA A 45 4.58 4.63 -8.07
CA ALA A 45 4.74 4.15 -6.70
C ALA A 45 5.02 2.64 -6.66
N TYR A 46 4.34 1.84 -7.49
CA TYR A 46 4.67 0.42 -7.65
C TYR A 46 6.14 0.21 -8.04
N GLY A 47 6.61 0.92 -9.07
CA GLY A 47 8.00 0.81 -9.51
C GLY A 47 8.98 1.23 -8.41
N ARG A 48 8.68 2.34 -7.71
CA ARG A 48 9.49 2.84 -6.59
C ARG A 48 9.61 1.82 -5.45
N TYR A 49 8.51 1.20 -5.05
CA TYR A 49 8.48 0.31 -3.88
C TYR A 49 8.79 -1.16 -4.23
N SER A 50 8.84 -1.52 -5.51
CA SER A 50 9.25 -2.86 -5.94
C SER A 50 10.69 -3.24 -5.57
N GLY A 51 11.54 -2.25 -5.28
CA GLY A 51 12.91 -2.47 -4.79
C GLY A 51 13.03 -2.70 -3.28
N ILE A 52 11.95 -2.53 -2.52
CA ILE A 52 11.95 -2.74 -1.07
C ILE A 52 11.77 -4.23 -0.79
N GLU A 53 12.64 -4.80 0.03
CA GLU A 53 12.57 -6.22 0.41
C GLU A 53 11.28 -6.51 1.20
N PRO A 54 10.51 -7.55 0.83
CA PRO A 54 9.37 -7.99 1.63
C PRO A 54 9.75 -8.34 3.06
N TYR A 55 8.84 -8.07 3.99
CA TYR A 55 8.97 -8.22 5.44
C TYR A 55 9.99 -7.29 6.13
N SER A 56 10.51 -6.29 5.41
CA SER A 56 11.25 -5.18 6.00
C SER A 56 10.36 -4.31 6.89
N ASP A 57 10.96 -3.71 7.92
CA ASP A 57 10.31 -2.68 8.72
C ASP A 57 10.42 -1.36 7.98
N VAL A 58 9.29 -0.68 7.79
CA VAL A 58 9.21 0.60 7.06
C VAL A 58 8.38 1.61 7.83
N THR A 59 8.71 2.89 7.67
CA THR A 59 7.85 3.97 8.16
C THR A 59 6.92 4.40 7.04
N ALA A 60 5.63 4.09 7.14
CA ALA A 60 4.64 4.49 6.15
C ALA A 60 3.86 5.72 6.60
N GLU A 61 3.67 6.65 5.67
CA GLU A 61 2.74 7.77 5.81
C GLU A 61 1.44 7.44 5.08
N LEU A 62 0.33 7.51 5.80
CA LEU A 62 -1.00 7.17 5.34
C LEU A 62 -1.93 8.36 5.51
N GLU A 63 -2.84 8.54 4.56
CA GLU A 63 -3.97 9.45 4.68
C GLU A 63 -5.27 8.66 4.87
N TYR A 64 -5.86 8.80 6.04
CA TYR A 64 -7.16 8.23 6.38
C TYR A 64 -8.28 9.24 6.16
N ASN A 65 -9.27 8.88 5.35
CA ASN A 65 -10.51 9.62 5.18
C ASN A 65 -11.59 9.06 6.13
N PRO A 66 -11.94 9.77 7.22
CA PRO A 66 -12.89 9.26 8.21
C PRO A 66 -14.34 9.16 7.71
N VAL A 67 -14.69 9.85 6.62
CA VAL A 67 -16.04 9.82 6.06
C VAL A 67 -16.24 8.58 5.19
N SER A 68 -15.24 8.22 4.39
CA SER A 68 -15.32 7.07 3.47
C SER A 68 -14.64 5.80 3.99
N GLY A 69 -13.90 5.89 5.09
CA GLY A 69 -13.08 4.79 5.61
C GLY A 69 -11.86 4.45 4.75
N LYS A 70 -11.60 5.20 3.67
CA LYS A 70 -10.48 4.93 2.76
C LYS A 70 -9.16 5.32 3.40
N VAL A 71 -8.14 4.49 3.14
CA VAL A 71 -6.75 4.75 3.48
C VAL A 71 -5.96 4.83 2.18
N ALA A 72 -5.17 5.89 2.02
CA ALA A 72 -4.26 6.08 0.90
C ALA A 72 -2.82 6.11 1.40
N LEU A 73 -1.91 5.46 0.68
CA LEU A 73 -0.48 5.57 0.94
C LEU A 73 0.02 6.91 0.40
N VAL A 74 0.65 7.71 1.26
CA VAL A 74 1.31 8.97 0.90
C VAL A 74 2.78 8.71 0.57
N GLY A 75 3.46 7.89 1.38
CA GLY A 75 4.88 7.60 1.20
C GLY A 75 5.37 6.46 2.08
N ILE A 76 6.50 5.88 1.69
CA ILE A 76 7.31 4.98 2.53
C ILE A 76 8.68 5.65 2.69
N ASN A 77 9.07 5.89 3.94
CA ASN A 77 10.36 6.47 4.34
C ASN A 77 11.29 5.38 4.89
#